data_AF-A0A0S1Y805-F1
#
_entry.id   AF-A0A0S1Y805-F1
#
_cell.length_a   1.000
_cell.length_b   1.000
_cell.length_c   1.000
_cell.angle_alpha   90.00
_cell.angle_beta   90.00
_cell.angle_gamma   90.00
#
_symmetry.space_group_name_H-M   'P 1'
#
loop_
_entity.id
_entity.type
_entity.pdbx_description
1 polymer ?
#
loop_
_entity_poly.entity_id
_entity_poly.type
_entity_poly.pdbx_seq_one_letter_code
_entity_poly.pdbx_strand_id
1 'polypeptide(L)' 'MGKQVIAEDAATLDQLLSTTIAVFGLTVEPEWREEVRYFAGAIVASAKLLQTADLGDRAEPATVYLP' A
#
# COMPACT_ATOMS: atom_id res chain seq x y z
N MET A 1 10.59 3.13 21.19
CA MET A 1 10.30 2.11 20.16
C MET A 1 9.56 2.65 18.93
N GLY A 2 8.80 3.76 18.99
CA GLY A 2 8.00 4.23 17.84
C GLY A 2 8.77 4.89 16.67
N LYS A 3 9.96 5.46 16.89
CA LYS A 3 10.73 6.14 15.82
C LYS A 3 11.35 5.18 14.78
N GLN A 4 11.64 3.94 15.18
CA GLN A 4 12.35 2.96 14.35
C GLN A 4 11.39 2.22 13.39
N VAL A 5 10.19 1.91 13.86
CA VAL A 5 9.12 1.27 13.05
C VAL A 5 8.67 2.17 11.89
N ILE A 6 8.56 3.48 12.13
CA ILE A 6 8.17 4.44 11.08
C ILE A 6 9.25 4.56 9.99
N ALA A 7 10.53 4.44 10.36
CA ALA A 7 11.64 4.50 9.42
C ALA A 7 11.77 3.23 8.56
N GLU A 8 11.51 2.05 9.14
CA GLU A 8 11.48 0.77 8.39
C GLU A 8 10.30 0.70 7.41
N ASP A 9 9.12 1.17 7.81
CA ASP A 9 7.95 1.25 6.92
C ASP A 9 8.21 2.24 5.76
N ALA A 10 8.93 3.34 6.03
CA ALA A 10 9.31 4.33 5.03
C ALA A 10 10.29 3.78 3.97
N ALA A 11 11.33 3.03 4.38
CA ALA A 11 12.28 2.42 3.45
C ALA A 11 11.64 1.29 2.62
N THR A 12 10.78 0.50 3.25
CA THR A 12 10.02 -0.56 2.57
C THR A 12 9.09 0.03 1.51
N LEU A 13 8.42 1.14 1.81
CA LEU A 13 7.57 1.84 0.86
C LEU A 13 8.37 2.39 -0.33
N ASP A 14 9.53 2.98 -0.09
CA ASP A 14 10.40 3.49 -1.17
C ASP A 14 10.88 2.36 -2.10
N GLN A 15 11.18 1.19 -1.53
CA GLN A 15 11.53 -0.01 -2.31
C GLN A 15 10.35 -0.53 -3.13
N LEU A 16 9.14 -0.57 -2.54
CA LEU A 16 7.92 -0.98 -3.23
C LEU A 16 7.64 -0.06 -4.43
N LEU A 17 7.74 1.26 -4.22
CA LEU A 17 7.54 2.25 -5.28
C LEU A 17 8.59 2.10 -6.38
N SER A 18 9.87 1.97 -6.02
CA SER A 18 10.95 1.81 -7.00
C SER A 18 10.78 0.53 -7.84
N THR A 19 10.36 -0.57 -7.20
CA THR A 19 10.09 -1.85 -7.89
C THR A 19 8.89 -1.73 -8.82
N THR A 20 7.81 -1.10 -8.37
CA THR A 20 6.58 -0.90 -9.17
C THR A 20 6.88 -0.08 -10.41
N ILE A 21 7.60 1.03 -10.26
CA ILE A 21 8.01 1.89 -11.39
C ILE A 21 8.81 1.09 -12.41
N ALA A 22 9.77 0.29 -11.96
CA ALA A 22 10.60 -0.53 -12.83
C ALA A 22 9.81 -1.64 -13.55
N VAL A 23 8.94 -2.36 -12.83
CA VAL A 23 8.16 -3.49 -13.38
C VAL A 23 7.16 -3.03 -14.42
N PHE A 24 6.49 -1.90 -14.18
CA PHE A 24 5.46 -1.38 -15.07
C PHE A 24 5.99 -0.36 -16.09
N GLY A 25 7.28 -0.06 -16.08
CA GLY A 25 7.90 0.91 -17.00
C GLY A 25 7.30 2.31 -16.90
N LEU A 26 6.95 2.74 -15.69
CA LEU A 26 6.26 4.02 -15.49
C LEU A 26 7.25 5.19 -15.63
N THR A 27 6.88 6.20 -16.39
CA THR A 27 7.57 7.49 -16.36
C THR A 27 7.06 8.28 -15.16
N VAL A 28 7.95 8.63 -14.23
CA VAL A 28 7.59 9.34 -13.00
C VAL A 28 8.40 10.62 -12.91
N GLU A 29 7.72 11.74 -12.73
CA GLU A 29 8.36 13.02 -12.45
C GLU A 29 8.91 13.03 -11.01
N PRO A 30 10.12 13.56 -10.75
CA PRO A 30 10.73 13.54 -9.42
C PRO A 30 9.85 14.13 -8.31
N GLU A 31 9.07 15.16 -8.63
CA GLU A 31 8.12 15.82 -7.73
C GLU A 31 7.00 14.91 -7.23
N TRP A 32 6.61 13.89 -8.00
CA TRP A 32 5.50 13.00 -7.63
C TRP A 32 5.88 12.02 -6.52
N ARG A 33 7.19 11.82 -6.27
CA ARG A 33 7.64 10.80 -5.30
C ARG A 33 7.06 11.01 -3.90
N GLU A 34 7.10 12.23 -3.38
CA GLU A 34 6.61 12.53 -2.03
C GLU A 34 5.08 12.39 -1.92
N GLU A 35 4.36 12.82 -2.94
CA GLU A 35 2.89 12.73 -2.98
C GLU A 35 2.43 11.27 -3.11
N VAL A 36 3.05 10.50 -4.02
CA VAL A 36 2.80 9.07 -4.17
C VAL A 36 3.16 8.31 -2.90
N ARG A 37 4.27 8.66 -2.23
CA ARG A 37 4.65 8.10 -0.94
C ARG A 37 3.58 8.34 0.11
N TYR A 38 3.05 9.56 0.21
CA TYR A 38 1.98 9.87 1.16
C TYR A 38 0.74 9.01 0.93
N PHE A 39 0.21 8.98 -0.30
CA PHE A 39 -1.01 8.23 -0.61
C PHE A 39 -0.82 6.71 -0.50
N ALA A 40 0.29 6.17 -0.99
CA ALA A 40 0.59 4.75 -0.87
C ALA A 40 0.75 4.34 0.60
N GLY A 41 1.36 5.18 1.44
CA GLY A 41 1.44 4.97 2.89
C GLY A 41 0.06 4.87 3.55
N ALA A 42 -0.88 5.75 3.18
CA ALA A 42 -2.25 5.70 3.68
C ALA A 42 -2.99 4.42 3.28
N ILE A 43 -2.79 3.95 2.04
CA ILE A 43 -3.34 2.67 1.56
C ILE A 43 -2.75 1.51 2.35
N VAL A 44 -1.43 1.47 2.55
CA VAL A 44 -0.76 0.41 3.34
C VAL A 44 -1.29 0.38 4.77
N ALA A 45 -1.47 1.53 5.41
CA ALA A 45 -2.05 1.61 6.76
C ALA A 45 -3.48 1.05 6.80
N SER A 46 -4.30 1.40 5.82
CA SER A 46 -5.67 0.89 5.69
C SER A 46 -5.70 -0.62 5.43
N ALA A 47 -4.80 -1.12 4.59
CA ALA A 47 -4.65 -2.55 4.31
C ALA A 47 -4.19 -3.33 5.54
N LYS A 48 -3.25 -2.78 6.33
CA LYS A 48 -2.83 -3.37 7.61
C LYS A 48 -4.02 -3.48 8.58
N LEU A 49 -4.89 -2.46 8.64
CA LEU A 49 -6.13 -2.54 9.44
C LEU A 49 -7.07 -3.64 8.94
N LEU A 50 -7.31 -3.73 7.63
CA LEU A 50 -8.16 -4.78 7.07
C LEU A 50 -7.63 -6.20 7.31
N GLN A 51 -6.30 -6.39 7.31
CA GLN A 51 -5.68 -7.68 7.62
C GLN A 51 -5.92 -8.14 9.07
N THR A 52 -6.33 -7.25 9.97
CA THR A 52 -6.71 -7.62 11.34
C THR A 52 -8.17 -8.09 11.46
N ALA A 53 -8.96 -7.93 10.41
CA ALA A 53 -10.34 -8.40 10.41
C ALA A 53 -10.37 -9.94 10.27
N ASP A 54 -11.02 -10.61 11.22
CA ASP A 54 -11.34 -12.03 11.08
C ASP A 54 -12.53 -12.18 10.12
N LEU A 55 -12.23 -12.63 8.91
CA LEU A 55 -13.21 -12.84 7.86
C LEU A 55 -13.89 -14.23 7.97
N GLY A 56 -13.30 -15.17 8.72
CA GLY A 56 -13.71 -16.57 8.75
C GLY A 56 -13.62 -17.28 7.38
N ASP A 57 -13.73 -18.61 7.38
CA ASP A 57 -13.55 -19.43 6.17
C ASP A 57 -14.65 -19.27 5.09
N ARG A 58 -15.71 -18.52 5.40
CA ARG A 58 -16.90 -18.35 4.55
C ARG A 58 -17.16 -16.90 4.13
N ALA A 59 -16.20 -15.99 4.34
CA ALA A 59 -16.33 -14.65 3.77
C ALA A 59 -16.31 -14.72 2.26
N GLU A 60 -17.49 -14.63 1.66
CA GLU A 60 -17.63 -14.45 0.22
C GLU A 60 -17.36 -12.97 -0.13
N PRO A 61 -16.73 -12.71 -1.28
CA PRO A 61 -16.57 -11.34 -1.76
C PRO A 61 -17.95 -10.70 -1.92
N ALA A 62 -18.05 -9.41 -1.55
CA ALA A 62 -19.28 -8.66 -1.75
C ALA A 62 -19.70 -8.71 -3.23
N THR A 63 -21.00 -8.84 -3.48
CA THR A 63 -21.53 -8.97 -4.84
C THR A 63 -21.19 -7.74 -5.67
N VAL A 64 -20.37 -7.92 -6.72
CA VAL A 64 -19.89 -6.81 -7.58
C VAL A 64 -20.90 -6.49 -8.70
N TYR A 65 -21.83 -7.41 -8.99
CA TYR A 65 -22.86 -7.24 -10.02
C TYR A 65 -24.08 -8.14 -9.76
N LEU A 66 -25.28 -7.59 -9.94
CA LEU A 66 -26.55 -8.33 -10.00
C LEU A 66 -27.17 -8.03 -11.37
N PRO A 67 -27.31 -9.04 -12.27
CA PRO A 67 -27.90 -8.87 -13.60
C PRO A 67 -29.38 -8.48 -13.57
#